data_AF-A0A2S6RWY9-F1
#
_entry.id   AF-A0A2S6RWY9-F1
#
_cell.length_a   1.000
_cell.length_b   1.000
_cell.length_c   1.000
_cell.angle_alpha   90.00
_cell.angle_beta   90.00
_cell.angle_gamma   90.00
#
_symmetry.space_group_name_H-M   'P 1'
#
loop_
_entity.id
_entity.type
_entity.pdbx_description
1 polymer ?
#
loop_
_entity_poly.entity_id
_entity_poly.type
_entity_poly.pdbx_seq_one_letter_code
_entity_poly.pdbx_strand_id
1 'polypeptide(L)'
;MITAFDVVLRGGTLVTNSAIDISDIGISEGRITAIGNLSSVNTNEKIDARGLHVFPGIIDSQVHFREPGDEHKEDMESGSKAAVLGGVTTVFEMPNTTPPTTTVESFTEKLSRADGRYYCDYGFFVGACKENIVNLPMLERLSGCVGVKIFMGSSTGTLLIPDDNMLKDVLSSGRRRAAVHAEDEDRLNERLPIRNSGGGPELHPQWRDVKTSLLATERLIRLARTHRRPVHVLHVTTADEINLLRKSRDVATVECTPQHLTLVAPDCYDQLGTYAQMNPPIRDEKHRQGLWRGILDGTVDVIGSDHAPHTRAEKDMGYPNSPSGMPGVQTLLPIMLDHVNAGRLSLKRLVELTSTGPARIYGAALKGEIKVGYDADLTLVDLGLKHTISKNWLASKCGWSPFLDKTVKGWPVATILRGETIMRDDEIIGDPIGKAVTFQDP
;
A
#
# COMPACT_ATOMS: atom_id res chain seq x y z
N MET A 1 -22.39 -28.39 24.25
CA MET A 1 -21.08 -28.87 23.77
C MET A 1 -20.16 -27.66 23.72
N ILE A 2 -19.00 -27.73 24.37
CA ILE A 2 -17.99 -26.67 24.27
C ILE A 2 -17.39 -26.76 22.87
N THR A 3 -17.59 -25.75 22.03
CA THR A 3 -16.93 -25.67 20.73
C THR A 3 -15.47 -25.31 20.93
N ALA A 4 -14.54 -26.04 20.29
CA ALA A 4 -13.11 -25.78 20.44
C ALA A 4 -12.66 -24.53 19.68
N PHE A 5 -13.41 -24.14 18.64
CA PHE A 5 -13.13 -22.99 17.77
C PHE A 5 -14.44 -22.29 17.41
N ASP A 6 -14.37 -20.96 17.25
CA ASP A 6 -15.49 -20.13 16.78
C ASP A 6 -15.73 -20.40 15.29
N VAL A 7 -14.63 -20.41 14.50
CA VAL A 7 -14.62 -20.69 13.06
C VAL A 7 -13.55 -21.72 12.74
N VAL A 8 -13.83 -22.62 11.79
CA VAL A 8 -12.79 -23.46 11.16
C VAL A 8 -12.80 -23.26 9.66
N LEU A 9 -11.65 -22.83 9.13
CA LEU A 9 -11.38 -22.82 7.69
C LEU A 9 -10.82 -24.19 7.27
N ARG A 10 -11.41 -24.79 6.22
CA ARG A 10 -11.20 -26.20 5.86
C ARG A 10 -10.48 -26.38 4.53
N GLY A 11 -9.39 -27.16 4.55
CA GLY A 11 -8.76 -27.74 3.36
C GLY A 11 -8.20 -26.73 2.37
N GLY A 12 -7.87 -25.53 2.82
CA GLY A 12 -7.25 -24.49 1.99
C GLY A 12 -5.78 -24.79 1.72
N THR A 13 -5.29 -24.35 0.56
CA THR A 13 -3.85 -24.33 0.28
C THR A 13 -3.25 -23.08 0.92
N LEU A 14 -2.67 -23.23 2.11
CA LEU A 14 -2.07 -22.14 2.86
C LEU A 14 -0.78 -21.72 2.19
N VAL A 15 -0.67 -20.44 1.83
CA VAL A 15 0.54 -19.87 1.22
C VAL A 15 1.24 -19.01 2.27
N THR A 16 2.35 -19.50 2.80
CA THR A 16 3.20 -18.73 3.72
C THR A 16 4.51 -18.37 3.04
N ASN A 17 5.34 -17.54 3.70
CA ASN A 17 6.68 -17.24 3.21
C ASN A 17 7.59 -18.49 3.12
N SER A 18 7.30 -19.52 3.92
CA SER A 18 8.14 -20.72 4.05
C SER A 18 7.59 -21.91 3.27
N ALA A 19 6.26 -22.07 3.18
CA ALA A 19 5.63 -23.28 2.65
C ALA A 19 4.33 -23.01 1.86
N ILE A 20 3.92 -23.98 1.05
CA ILE A 20 2.61 -24.01 0.39
C ILE A 20 2.04 -25.40 0.61
N ASP A 21 1.10 -25.54 1.54
CA ASP A 21 0.59 -26.83 1.98
C ASP A 21 -0.92 -26.78 2.24
N ILE A 22 -1.60 -27.92 2.14
CA ILE A 22 -3.02 -28.04 2.47
C ILE A 22 -3.17 -28.24 3.97
N SER A 23 -4.00 -27.40 4.61
CA SER A 23 -4.28 -27.52 6.05
C SER A 23 -5.61 -26.85 6.43
N ASP A 24 -6.11 -27.16 7.63
CA ASP A 24 -7.20 -26.41 8.25
C ASP A 24 -6.63 -25.32 9.18
N ILE A 25 -7.43 -24.28 9.42
CA ILE A 25 -7.14 -23.22 10.41
C ILE A 25 -8.30 -23.18 11.41
N GLY A 26 -7.98 -23.32 12.69
CA GLY A 26 -8.89 -23.10 13.81
C GLY A 26 -8.75 -21.67 14.33
N ILE A 27 -9.88 -20.98 14.47
CA ILE A 27 -9.94 -19.58 14.88
C ILE A 27 -10.76 -19.46 16.16
N SER A 28 -10.24 -18.73 17.14
CA SER A 28 -10.96 -18.38 18.37
C SER A 28 -10.64 -16.95 18.77
N GLU A 29 -11.64 -16.20 19.22
CA GLU A 29 -11.50 -14.80 19.69
C GLU A 29 -10.74 -13.91 18.68
N GLY A 30 -11.00 -14.14 17.39
CA GLY A 30 -10.41 -13.44 16.26
C GLY A 30 -8.94 -13.75 15.97
N ARG A 31 -8.39 -14.80 16.56
CA ARG A 31 -6.99 -15.23 16.37
C ARG A 31 -6.90 -16.64 15.83
N ILE A 32 -5.82 -16.92 15.11
CA ILE A 32 -5.44 -18.27 14.71
C ILE A 32 -4.97 -19.02 15.95
N THR A 33 -5.69 -20.06 16.36
CA THR A 33 -5.37 -20.85 17.56
C THR A 33 -4.88 -22.26 17.24
N ALA A 34 -5.15 -22.76 16.04
CA ALA A 34 -4.64 -24.04 15.56
C ALA A 34 -4.42 -24.04 14.05
N ILE A 35 -3.40 -24.77 13.59
CA ILE A 35 -3.15 -25.08 12.18
C ILE A 35 -2.87 -26.58 12.09
N GLY A 36 -3.57 -27.30 11.21
CA GLY A 36 -3.36 -28.73 11.02
C GLY A 36 -4.61 -29.45 10.53
N ASN A 37 -4.69 -30.76 10.74
CA ASN A 37 -5.91 -31.51 10.46
C ASN A 37 -6.91 -31.31 11.60
N LEU A 38 -8.05 -30.66 11.32
CA LEU A 38 -9.11 -30.42 12.29
C LEU A 38 -10.38 -31.21 11.96
N SER A 39 -10.34 -32.23 11.08
CA SER A 39 -11.50 -32.90 10.45
C SER A 39 -12.56 -33.39 11.44
N SER A 40 -12.15 -33.80 12.63
CA SER A 40 -13.01 -34.32 13.70
C SER A 40 -13.55 -33.25 14.66
N VAL A 41 -13.17 -31.99 14.50
CA VAL A 41 -13.54 -30.91 15.42
C VAL A 41 -14.90 -30.31 15.06
N ASN A 42 -15.79 -30.24 16.06
CA ASN A 42 -17.06 -29.51 15.98
C ASN A 42 -16.83 -28.02 16.22
N THR A 43 -17.41 -27.19 15.36
CA THR A 43 -17.35 -25.72 15.40
C THR A 43 -18.69 -25.14 14.96
N ASN A 44 -18.97 -23.90 15.38
CA ASN A 44 -20.20 -23.18 15.05
C ASN A 44 -20.23 -22.76 13.58
N GLU A 45 -19.09 -22.36 13.03
CA GLU A 45 -18.98 -21.87 11.66
C GLU A 45 -17.86 -22.59 10.89
N LYS A 46 -18.13 -22.91 9.62
CA LYS A 46 -17.17 -23.59 8.75
C LYS A 46 -17.04 -22.80 7.44
N ILE A 47 -15.79 -22.47 7.10
CA ILE A 47 -15.45 -21.87 5.82
C ILE A 47 -14.77 -22.94 4.97
N ASP A 48 -15.40 -23.32 3.86
CA ASP A 48 -14.81 -24.28 2.92
C ASP A 48 -13.82 -23.56 2.01
N ALA A 49 -12.54 -23.90 2.14
CA ALA A 49 -11.46 -23.31 1.34
C ALA A 49 -10.83 -24.33 0.38
N ARG A 50 -11.45 -25.50 0.17
CA ARG A 50 -10.93 -26.50 -0.75
C ARG A 50 -10.84 -25.96 -2.17
N GLY A 51 -9.67 -26.12 -2.78
CA GLY A 51 -9.37 -25.57 -4.11
C GLY A 51 -8.99 -24.09 -4.12
N LEU A 52 -9.09 -23.41 -2.97
CA LEU A 52 -8.67 -22.01 -2.80
C LEU A 52 -7.30 -21.94 -2.16
N HIS A 53 -6.59 -20.85 -2.47
CA HIS A 53 -5.36 -20.47 -1.80
C HIS A 53 -5.69 -19.52 -0.66
N VAL A 54 -5.06 -19.71 0.49
CA VAL A 54 -5.27 -18.87 1.68
C VAL A 54 -3.99 -18.12 1.94
N PHE A 55 -4.05 -16.80 1.79
CA PHE A 55 -2.94 -15.90 2.09
C PHE A 55 -3.13 -15.32 3.49
N PRO A 56 -2.04 -14.94 4.20
CA PRO A 56 -2.18 -13.98 5.27
C PRO A 56 -2.85 -12.73 4.72
N GLY A 57 -3.61 -12.04 5.55
CA GLY A 57 -4.30 -10.81 5.18
C GLY A 57 -3.36 -9.84 4.45
N ILE A 58 -3.83 -9.32 3.32
CA ILE A 58 -3.06 -8.35 2.53
C ILE A 58 -3.03 -7.01 3.26
N ILE A 59 -1.83 -6.43 3.33
CA ILE A 59 -1.56 -5.12 3.94
C ILE A 59 -1.15 -4.16 2.84
N ASP A 60 -1.95 -3.12 2.61
CA ASP A 60 -1.58 -2.02 1.72
C ASP A 60 -0.87 -0.92 2.52
N SER A 61 0.43 -0.77 2.30
CA SER A 61 1.30 0.13 3.07
C SER A 61 1.20 1.61 2.71
N GLN A 62 0.49 1.97 1.63
CA GLN A 62 0.39 3.34 1.18
C GLN A 62 -0.96 3.61 0.51
N VAL A 63 -1.85 4.28 1.24
CA VAL A 63 -3.13 4.77 0.72
C VAL A 63 -3.41 6.23 1.11
N HIS A 64 -4.25 6.91 0.34
CA HIS A 64 -4.70 8.28 0.54
C HIS A 64 -6.23 8.35 0.46
N PHE A 65 -6.94 8.16 1.58
CA PHE A 65 -8.41 8.16 1.59
C PHE A 65 -9.04 9.56 1.66
N ARG A 66 -8.22 10.60 1.58
CA ARG A 66 -8.65 12.00 1.35
C ARG A 66 -9.49 12.63 2.48
N GLU A 67 -9.59 11.96 3.62
CA GLU A 67 -10.35 12.44 4.78
C GLU A 67 -9.41 12.73 5.97
N PRO A 68 -9.45 13.95 6.56
CA PRO A 68 -10.40 15.04 6.28
C PRO A 68 -10.07 15.92 5.06
N GLY A 69 -11.10 16.57 4.51
CA GLY A 69 -11.00 17.77 3.67
C GLY A 69 -11.28 17.58 2.18
N ASP A 70 -11.02 16.40 1.62
CA ASP A 70 -11.19 16.08 0.20
C ASP A 70 -12.17 14.91 0.00
N GLU A 71 -13.20 14.79 0.85
CA GLU A 71 -14.10 13.64 0.93
C GLU A 71 -14.89 13.38 -0.37
N HIS A 72 -14.98 14.36 -1.26
CA HIS A 72 -15.60 14.23 -2.58
C HIS A 72 -14.79 13.33 -3.54
N LYS A 73 -13.49 13.12 -3.26
CA LYS A 73 -12.59 12.26 -4.05
C LYS A 73 -12.61 10.83 -3.55
N GLU A 74 -12.57 10.67 -2.22
CA GLU A 74 -12.68 9.42 -1.47
C GLU A 74 -12.92 9.74 0.00
N ASP A 75 -13.41 8.79 0.78
CA ASP A 75 -13.46 8.89 2.25
C ASP A 75 -13.02 7.57 2.92
N MET A 76 -12.89 7.58 4.24
CA MET A 76 -12.40 6.42 5.00
C MET A 76 -13.27 5.16 4.80
N GLU A 77 -14.58 5.35 4.69
CA GLU A 77 -15.53 4.25 4.55
C GLU A 77 -15.45 3.64 3.15
N SER A 78 -15.55 4.45 2.10
CA SER A 78 -15.44 4.00 0.71
C SER A 78 -14.07 3.40 0.38
N GLY A 79 -12.99 4.03 0.85
CA GLY A 79 -11.62 3.53 0.68
C GLY A 79 -11.40 2.18 1.35
N SER A 80 -11.89 1.98 2.58
CA SER A 80 -11.76 0.70 3.29
C SER A 80 -12.67 -0.39 2.73
N LYS A 81 -13.88 -0.06 2.25
CA LYS A 81 -14.72 -0.98 1.45
C LYS A 81 -13.99 -1.44 0.20
N ALA A 82 -13.41 -0.51 -0.55
CA ALA A 82 -12.61 -0.83 -1.73
C ALA A 82 -11.41 -1.74 -1.38
N ALA A 83 -10.79 -1.54 -0.23
CA ALA A 83 -9.71 -2.39 0.26
C ALA A 83 -10.16 -3.85 0.45
N VAL A 84 -11.21 -4.09 1.24
CA VAL A 84 -11.67 -5.48 1.51
C VAL A 84 -12.22 -6.18 0.28
N LEU A 85 -12.84 -5.46 -0.66
CA LEU A 85 -13.25 -6.01 -1.97
C LEU A 85 -12.05 -6.42 -2.82
N GLY A 86 -10.90 -5.77 -2.64
CA GLY A 86 -9.63 -6.14 -3.27
C GLY A 86 -8.85 -7.24 -2.56
N GLY A 87 -9.37 -7.81 -1.47
CA GLY A 87 -8.65 -8.80 -0.66
C GLY A 87 -7.76 -8.20 0.43
N VAL A 88 -7.82 -6.88 0.68
CA VAL A 88 -6.98 -6.16 1.66
C VAL A 88 -7.62 -6.14 3.04
N THR A 89 -6.89 -6.61 4.05
CA THR A 89 -7.34 -6.66 5.45
C THR A 89 -6.76 -5.54 6.29
N THR A 90 -5.72 -4.85 5.83
CA THR A 90 -5.09 -3.75 6.57
C THR A 90 -4.57 -2.67 5.63
N VAL A 91 -4.72 -1.40 5.99
CA VAL A 91 -4.19 -0.27 5.21
C VAL A 91 -3.39 0.70 6.08
N PHE A 92 -2.37 1.35 5.51
CA PHE A 92 -1.64 2.43 6.15
C PHE A 92 -1.85 3.75 5.39
N GLU A 93 -2.55 4.69 6.04
CA GLU A 93 -2.97 5.94 5.40
C GLU A 93 -1.96 7.06 5.59
N MET A 94 -1.71 7.80 4.50
CA MET A 94 -0.77 8.91 4.45
C MET A 94 -1.36 10.21 5.07
N PRO A 95 -0.51 11.17 5.50
CA PRO A 95 -0.93 12.31 6.32
C PRO A 95 -1.32 13.56 5.52
N ASN A 96 -1.27 13.52 4.20
CA ASN A 96 -1.48 14.68 3.31
C ASN A 96 -2.98 14.94 3.03
N THR A 97 -3.74 15.05 4.11
CA THR A 97 -5.14 15.49 4.15
C THR A 97 -5.23 17.00 4.39
N THR A 98 -6.43 17.55 4.47
CA THR A 98 -6.65 18.97 4.79
C THR A 98 -7.57 19.10 6.02
N PRO A 99 -7.04 19.47 7.20
CA PRO A 99 -5.63 19.73 7.52
C PRO A 99 -4.77 18.45 7.45
N PRO A 100 -3.43 18.59 7.31
CA PRO A 100 -2.53 17.45 7.31
C PRO A 100 -2.39 16.87 8.73
N THR A 101 -2.09 15.57 8.80
CA THR A 101 -1.90 14.86 10.08
C THR A 101 -0.48 15.09 10.63
N THR A 102 -0.26 16.21 11.30
CA THR A 102 1.08 16.66 11.77
C THR A 102 1.17 16.93 13.28
N THR A 103 0.06 16.87 14.01
CA THR A 103 -0.01 17.11 15.47
C THR A 103 -0.78 16.00 16.18
N VAL A 104 -0.70 15.95 17.51
CA VAL A 104 -1.46 14.99 18.34
C VAL A 104 -2.96 15.17 18.12
N GLU A 105 -3.43 16.41 18.02
CA GLU A 105 -4.84 16.75 17.81
C GLU A 105 -5.32 16.24 16.45
N SER A 106 -4.62 16.57 15.37
CA SER A 106 -4.98 16.09 14.02
C SER A 106 -4.94 14.57 13.90
N PHE A 107 -4.02 13.91 14.60
CA PHE A 107 -3.90 12.46 14.61
C PHE A 107 -5.04 11.81 15.40
N THR A 108 -5.36 12.34 16.58
CA THR A 108 -6.47 11.86 17.43
C THR A 108 -7.81 12.09 16.75
N GLU A 109 -8.00 13.23 16.08
CA GLU A 109 -9.17 13.50 15.27
C GLU A 109 -9.32 12.46 14.15
N LYS A 110 -8.22 12.15 13.45
CA LYS A 110 -8.23 11.13 12.38
C LYS A 110 -8.61 9.74 12.91
N LEU A 111 -8.09 9.34 14.07
CA LEU A 111 -8.50 8.11 14.75
C LEU A 111 -10.00 8.11 15.10
N SER A 112 -10.51 9.23 15.63
CA SER A 112 -11.92 9.35 15.98
C SER A 112 -12.85 9.29 14.76
N ARG A 113 -12.41 9.78 13.60
CA ARG A 113 -13.17 9.70 12.34
C ARG A 113 -13.22 8.28 11.77
N ALA A 114 -12.23 7.45 12.08
CA ALA A 114 -12.14 6.08 11.61
C ALA A 114 -13.01 5.11 12.43
N ASP A 115 -13.31 5.45 13.69
CA ASP A 115 -14.06 4.60 14.61
C ASP A 115 -15.43 4.20 14.04
N GLY A 116 -15.68 2.89 13.95
CA GLY A 116 -16.92 2.33 13.41
C GLY A 116 -17.16 2.55 11.90
N ARG A 117 -16.17 3.01 11.12
CA ARG A 117 -16.32 3.31 9.68
C ARG A 117 -15.42 2.50 8.76
N TYR A 118 -14.40 1.84 9.30
CA TYR A 118 -13.44 1.06 8.53
C TYR A 118 -13.85 -0.41 8.39
N TYR A 119 -13.80 -0.95 7.17
CA TYR A 119 -14.02 -2.38 6.91
C TYR A 119 -12.76 -3.25 7.07
N CYS A 120 -11.58 -2.63 7.06
CA CYS A 120 -10.28 -3.26 7.26
C CYS A 120 -9.57 -2.62 8.47
N ASP A 121 -8.52 -3.26 8.99
CA ASP A 121 -7.69 -2.60 9.99
C ASP A 121 -6.87 -1.46 9.39
N TYR A 122 -6.44 -0.53 10.24
CA TYR A 122 -5.80 0.69 9.77
C TYR A 122 -4.66 1.15 10.67
N GLY A 123 -3.71 1.86 10.06
CA GLY A 123 -2.72 2.67 10.75
C GLY A 123 -2.55 3.99 10.03
N PHE A 124 -2.14 5.03 10.75
CA PHE A 124 -1.92 6.35 10.17
C PHE A 124 -0.48 6.79 10.28
N PHE A 125 0.06 7.38 9.22
CA PHE A 125 1.31 8.10 9.28
C PHE A 125 1.11 9.49 9.89
N VAL A 126 2.14 10.00 10.55
CA VAL A 126 2.27 11.44 10.82
C VAL A 126 3.18 12.06 9.76
N GLY A 127 2.81 13.24 9.26
CA GLY A 127 3.63 13.98 8.30
C GLY A 127 4.73 14.76 9.00
N ALA A 128 5.96 14.73 8.48
CA ALA A 128 6.99 15.67 8.87
C ALA A 128 6.73 17.03 8.21
N CYS A 129 6.76 18.10 9.00
CA CYS A 129 6.77 19.48 8.53
C CYS A 129 7.73 20.30 9.38
N LYS A 130 8.07 21.50 8.94
CA LYS A 130 9.00 22.39 9.65
C LYS A 130 8.59 22.63 11.10
N GLU A 131 7.29 22.76 11.35
CA GLU A 131 6.71 23.16 12.63
C GLU A 131 6.74 22.02 13.67
N ASN A 132 6.79 20.75 13.23
CA ASN A 132 6.63 19.61 14.13
C ASN A 132 7.88 18.75 14.32
N ILE A 133 9.03 19.10 13.70
CA ILE A 133 10.25 18.28 13.74
C ILE A 133 10.64 17.88 15.17
N VAL A 134 10.56 18.83 16.11
CA VAL A 134 10.89 18.63 17.53
C VAL A 134 9.93 17.66 18.24
N ASN A 135 8.72 17.50 17.74
CA ASN A 135 7.66 16.66 18.31
C ASN A 135 7.61 15.27 17.68
N LEU A 136 8.25 15.05 16.52
CA LEU A 136 8.29 13.76 15.81
C LEU A 136 8.64 12.55 16.70
N PRO A 137 9.65 12.59 17.60
CA PRO A 137 9.94 11.44 18.48
C PRO A 137 8.77 11.00 19.38
N MET A 138 7.88 11.93 19.73
CA MET A 138 6.66 11.62 20.47
C MET A 138 5.53 11.24 19.49
N LEU A 139 5.33 11.99 18.41
CA LEU A 139 4.28 11.75 17.43
C LEU A 139 4.37 10.34 16.82
N GLU A 140 5.57 9.87 16.50
CA GLU A 140 5.77 8.56 15.89
C GLU A 140 5.38 7.38 16.81
N ARG A 141 5.21 7.63 18.12
CA ARG A 141 4.87 6.63 19.14
C ARG A 141 3.40 6.68 19.57
N LEU A 142 2.59 7.55 18.97
CA LEU A 142 1.15 7.55 19.22
C LEU A 142 0.57 6.17 18.85
N SER A 143 -0.41 5.70 19.62
CA SER A 143 -1.09 4.43 19.33
C SER A 143 -1.75 4.49 17.95
N GLY A 144 -1.57 3.48 17.10
CA GLY A 144 -2.01 3.49 15.71
C GLY A 144 -1.11 4.25 14.73
N CYS A 145 -0.01 4.87 15.21
CA CYS A 145 0.93 5.56 14.34
C CYS A 145 1.91 4.56 13.70
N VAL A 146 1.89 4.50 12.36
CA VAL A 146 2.76 3.62 11.56
C VAL A 146 4.20 4.12 11.62
N GLY A 147 4.39 5.43 11.55
CA GLY A 147 5.68 6.09 11.48
C GLY A 147 5.57 7.50 10.91
N VAL A 148 6.70 8.04 10.47
CA VAL A 148 6.79 9.39 9.90
C VAL A 148 6.82 9.32 8.38
N LYS A 149 5.95 10.07 7.69
CA LYS A 149 6.01 10.27 6.24
C LYS A 149 6.72 11.59 5.91
N ILE A 150 7.66 11.53 4.97
CA ILE A 150 8.43 12.67 4.47
C ILE A 150 8.13 12.86 2.97
N PHE A 151 7.94 14.10 2.54
CA PHE A 151 7.87 14.47 1.14
C PHE A 151 9.07 15.36 0.78
N MET A 152 10.03 14.83 0.02
CA MET A 152 11.24 15.59 -0.37
C MET A 152 11.01 16.53 -1.54
N GLY A 153 9.94 16.29 -2.31
CA GLY A 153 9.56 17.10 -3.46
C GLY A 153 8.08 16.92 -3.77
N SER A 154 7.56 17.77 -4.64
CA SER A 154 6.20 17.65 -5.19
C SER A 154 5.05 17.72 -4.19
N SER A 155 5.30 18.14 -2.94
CA SER A 155 4.25 18.39 -1.97
C SER A 155 3.80 19.85 -2.04
N THR A 156 2.49 20.06 -2.01
CA THR A 156 1.89 21.38 -1.78
C THR A 156 1.66 21.60 -0.29
N GLY A 157 1.76 22.84 0.19
CA GLY A 157 1.51 23.17 1.60
C GLY A 157 2.71 22.95 2.52
N THR A 158 2.46 22.58 3.78
CA THR A 158 3.46 22.56 4.86
C THR A 158 4.32 21.29 4.92
N LEU A 159 3.95 20.24 4.19
CA LEU A 159 4.61 18.91 4.28
C LEU A 159 5.88 18.76 3.44
N LEU A 160 6.30 19.81 2.71
CA LEU A 160 7.50 19.78 1.89
C LEU A 160 8.76 19.90 2.76
N ILE A 161 9.68 18.95 2.61
CA ILE A 161 11.02 18.94 3.23
C ILE A 161 12.06 19.00 2.10
N PRO A 162 12.35 20.19 1.55
CA PRO A 162 13.05 20.31 0.26
C PRO A 162 14.57 20.15 0.39
N ASP A 163 15.15 20.61 1.50
CA ASP A 163 16.59 20.77 1.66
C ASP A 163 17.24 19.78 2.65
N ASP A 164 18.56 19.65 2.55
CA ASP A 164 19.35 18.73 3.37
C ASP A 164 19.34 19.08 4.87
N ASN A 165 19.16 20.35 5.24
CA ASN A 165 19.14 20.75 6.66
C ASN A 165 17.85 20.29 7.32
N MET A 166 16.70 20.55 6.69
CA MET A 166 15.42 20.08 7.21
C MET A 166 15.33 18.55 7.19
N LEU A 167 15.80 17.90 6.13
CA LEU A 167 15.82 16.43 6.06
C LEU A 167 16.72 15.83 7.14
N LYS A 168 17.89 16.43 7.39
CA LYS A 168 18.76 16.07 8.50
C LYS A 168 18.05 16.20 9.84
N ASP A 169 17.37 17.31 10.10
CA ASP A 169 16.72 17.56 11.39
C ASP A 169 15.60 16.52 11.63
N VAL A 170 14.79 16.23 10.61
CA VAL A 170 13.78 15.15 10.65
C VAL A 170 14.42 13.79 10.89
N LEU A 171 15.49 13.45 10.17
CA LEU A 171 16.15 12.14 10.33
C LEU A 171 16.87 12.00 11.67
N SER A 172 17.16 13.11 12.37
CA SER A 172 17.79 13.12 13.69
C SER A 172 16.82 13.05 14.87
N SER A 173 15.52 13.35 14.67
CA SER A 173 14.58 13.55 15.78
C SER A 173 13.94 12.27 16.33
N GLY A 174 13.79 11.21 15.53
CA GLY A 174 13.08 9.98 15.89
C GLY A 174 13.85 8.68 15.60
N ARG A 175 13.23 7.54 15.89
CA ARG A 175 13.82 6.19 15.76
C ARG A 175 13.04 5.27 14.82
N ARG A 176 11.72 5.41 14.77
CA ARG A 176 10.90 4.61 13.86
C ARG A 176 11.24 4.93 12.41
N ARG A 177 11.05 3.93 11.55
CA ARG A 177 11.32 4.03 10.12
C ARG A 177 10.52 5.19 9.52
N ALA A 178 11.20 6.05 8.76
CA ALA A 178 10.55 7.12 8.02
C ALA A 178 10.23 6.66 6.59
N ALA A 179 8.98 6.77 6.16
CA ALA A 179 8.56 6.49 4.80
C ALA A 179 8.71 7.76 3.95
N VAL A 180 9.31 7.66 2.76
CA VAL A 180 9.77 8.86 2.03
C VAL A 180 9.34 8.82 0.58
N HIS A 181 8.65 9.88 0.16
CA HIS A 181 8.51 10.24 -1.25
C HIS A 181 9.77 11.00 -1.67
N ALA A 182 10.60 10.36 -2.52
CA ALA A 182 11.91 10.86 -2.92
C ALA A 182 11.92 11.38 -4.37
N GLU A 183 11.55 12.64 -4.55
CA GLU A 183 11.78 13.41 -5.78
C GLU A 183 12.51 14.71 -5.41
N ASP A 184 13.54 15.07 -6.18
CA ASP A 184 14.38 16.24 -5.89
C ASP A 184 13.70 17.55 -6.31
N GLU A 185 13.37 18.38 -5.33
CA GLU A 185 12.62 19.63 -5.54
C GLU A 185 13.36 20.65 -6.42
N ASP A 186 14.68 20.79 -6.28
CA ASP A 186 15.48 21.69 -7.10
C ASP A 186 15.46 21.24 -8.57
N ARG A 187 15.61 19.93 -8.83
CA ARG A 187 15.50 19.36 -10.18
C ARG A 187 14.10 19.53 -10.78
N LEU A 188 13.05 19.39 -9.97
CA LEU A 188 11.67 19.64 -10.41
C LEU A 188 11.49 21.11 -10.83
N ASN A 189 11.99 22.04 -10.04
CA ASN A 189 11.89 23.48 -10.32
C ASN A 189 12.72 23.89 -11.55
N GLU A 190 13.94 23.37 -11.69
CA GLU A 190 14.80 23.56 -12.88
C GLU A 190 14.08 23.16 -14.17
N ARG A 191 13.31 22.07 -14.12
CA ARG A 191 12.64 21.48 -15.29
C ARG A 191 11.19 21.92 -15.47
N LEU A 192 10.68 22.81 -14.62
CA LEU A 192 9.31 23.32 -14.69
C LEU A 192 8.90 23.87 -16.07
N PRO A 193 9.80 24.50 -16.88
CA PRO A 193 9.46 24.90 -18.25
C PRO A 193 9.01 23.75 -19.16
N ILE A 194 9.45 22.50 -18.92
CA ILE A 194 8.99 21.34 -19.69
C ILE A 194 7.50 21.11 -19.46
N ARG A 195 7.07 21.07 -18.19
CA ARG A 195 5.64 20.95 -17.81
C ARG A 195 4.78 22.03 -18.45
N ASN A 196 5.31 23.26 -18.53
CA ASN A 196 4.58 24.43 -19.02
C ASN A 196 4.75 24.69 -20.52
N SER A 197 5.36 23.77 -21.27
CA SER A 197 5.62 23.95 -22.71
C SER A 197 4.39 23.81 -23.61
N GLY A 198 3.23 23.46 -23.05
CA GLY A 198 1.95 23.35 -23.76
C GLY A 198 1.65 21.98 -24.37
N GLY A 199 2.43 20.94 -24.02
CA GLY A 199 2.11 19.55 -24.38
C GLY A 199 1.21 18.85 -23.35
N GLY A 200 1.08 17.53 -23.50
CA GLY A 200 0.20 16.68 -22.70
C GLY A 200 0.91 15.90 -21.59
N PRO A 201 0.24 14.89 -21.00
CA PRO A 201 0.76 14.10 -19.90
C PRO A 201 2.03 13.29 -20.25
N GLU A 202 2.36 13.11 -21.53
CA GLU A 202 3.63 12.55 -22.00
C GLU A 202 4.86 13.40 -21.61
N LEU A 203 4.66 14.67 -21.27
CA LEU A 203 5.70 15.55 -20.71
C LEU A 203 5.96 15.29 -19.23
N HIS A 204 5.05 14.63 -18.51
CA HIS A 204 5.17 14.37 -17.08
C HIS A 204 6.42 13.55 -16.71
N PRO A 205 6.73 12.41 -17.36
CA PRO A 205 7.98 11.68 -17.13
C PRO A 205 9.24 12.41 -17.62
N GLN A 206 9.09 13.41 -18.50
CA GLN A 206 10.20 14.24 -18.96
C GLN A 206 10.50 15.36 -17.98
N TRP A 207 9.48 16.01 -17.42
CA TRP A 207 9.63 17.01 -16.35
C TRP A 207 10.26 16.37 -15.12
N ARG A 208 9.66 15.27 -14.65
CA ARG A 208 10.11 14.51 -13.49
C ARG A 208 11.07 13.41 -13.92
N ASP A 209 12.23 13.76 -14.46
CA ASP A 209 13.14 12.79 -15.07
C ASP A 209 13.69 11.75 -14.07
N VAL A 210 14.42 10.75 -14.56
CA VAL A 210 15.07 9.73 -13.72
C VAL A 210 16.01 10.35 -12.68
N LYS A 211 16.65 11.47 -13.04
CA LYS A 211 17.60 12.16 -12.18
C LYS A 211 16.90 12.79 -10.97
N THR A 212 15.67 13.28 -11.12
CA THR A 212 14.83 13.77 -10.02
C THR A 212 14.72 12.73 -8.89
N SER A 213 14.37 11.49 -9.22
CA SER A 213 14.21 10.43 -8.21
C SER A 213 15.55 9.94 -7.65
N LEU A 214 16.58 9.82 -8.51
CA LEU A 214 17.89 9.35 -8.11
C LEU A 214 18.60 10.33 -7.15
N LEU A 215 18.60 11.63 -7.45
CA LEU A 215 19.24 12.65 -6.60
C LEU A 215 18.63 12.68 -5.20
N ALA A 216 17.30 12.68 -5.10
CA ALA A 216 16.60 12.62 -3.82
C ALA A 216 16.94 11.34 -3.05
N THR A 217 16.94 10.18 -3.72
CA THR A 217 17.31 8.91 -3.09
C THR A 217 18.75 8.93 -2.58
N GLU A 218 19.72 9.45 -3.35
CA GLU A 218 21.12 9.56 -2.92
C GLU A 218 21.27 10.45 -1.67
N ARG A 219 20.61 11.62 -1.66
CA ARG A 219 20.59 12.54 -0.51
C ARG A 219 19.98 11.86 0.72
N LEU A 220 18.84 11.19 0.54
CA LEU A 220 18.15 10.47 1.60
C LEU A 220 19.02 9.39 2.22
N ILE A 221 19.61 8.50 1.41
CA ILE A 221 20.44 7.39 1.90
C ILE A 221 21.66 7.90 2.66
N ARG A 222 22.31 8.95 2.15
CA ARG A 222 23.46 9.58 2.83
C ARG A 222 23.07 10.06 4.22
N LEU A 223 22.03 10.87 4.33
CA LEU A 223 21.60 11.46 5.59
C LEU A 223 21.03 10.41 6.56
N ALA A 224 20.27 9.43 6.05
CA ALA A 224 19.73 8.34 6.84
C ALA A 224 20.85 7.52 7.50
N ARG A 225 21.94 7.23 6.78
CA ARG A 225 23.14 6.57 7.34
C ARG A 225 23.82 7.42 8.39
N THR A 226 24.03 8.71 8.11
CA THR A 226 24.66 9.65 9.06
C THR A 226 23.90 9.70 10.39
N HIS A 227 22.58 9.71 10.34
CA HIS A 227 21.72 9.81 11.52
C HIS A 227 21.23 8.48 12.06
N ARG A 228 21.62 7.36 11.43
CA ARG A 228 21.24 5.99 11.80
C ARG A 228 19.73 5.80 11.95
N ARG A 229 18.95 6.52 11.13
CA ARG A 229 17.51 6.38 11.11
C ARG A 229 17.11 5.53 9.90
N PRO A 230 16.42 4.39 10.10
CA PRO A 230 15.97 3.57 8.98
C PRO A 230 14.95 4.33 8.13
N VAL A 231 14.99 4.11 6.81
CA VAL A 231 14.05 4.73 5.86
C VAL A 231 13.36 3.68 5.00
N HIS A 232 12.18 4.02 4.50
CA HIS A 232 11.47 3.25 3.48
C HIS A 232 11.26 4.15 2.27
N VAL A 233 11.90 3.81 1.15
CA VAL A 233 11.75 4.58 -0.09
C VAL A 233 10.50 4.08 -0.80
N LEU A 234 9.48 4.93 -0.83
CA LEU A 234 8.17 4.61 -1.36
C LEU A 234 8.17 4.62 -2.88
N HIS A 235 7.22 3.89 -3.49
CA HIS A 235 6.85 3.91 -4.91
C HIS A 235 8.05 4.16 -5.87
N VAL A 236 9.11 3.36 -5.76
CA VAL A 236 10.31 3.49 -6.60
C VAL A 236 9.97 3.20 -8.05
N THR A 237 10.46 4.03 -8.97
CA THR A 237 10.05 3.97 -10.38
C THR A 237 11.18 3.68 -11.35
N THR A 238 12.46 3.75 -10.92
CA THR A 238 13.59 3.65 -11.83
C THR A 238 14.53 2.47 -11.53
N ALA A 239 15.03 1.81 -12.58
CA ALA A 239 16.13 0.85 -12.50
C ALA A 239 17.37 1.41 -11.76
N ASP A 240 17.66 2.70 -11.90
CA ASP A 240 18.80 3.39 -11.30
C ASP A 240 18.66 3.44 -9.77
N GLU A 241 17.49 3.82 -9.25
CA GLU A 241 17.18 3.74 -7.82
C GLU A 241 17.28 2.31 -7.30
N ILE A 242 16.72 1.32 -8.01
CA ILE A 242 16.84 -0.10 -7.62
C ILE A 242 18.32 -0.51 -7.48
N ASN A 243 19.18 -0.08 -8.40
CA ASN A 243 20.62 -0.39 -8.33
C ASN A 243 21.31 0.25 -7.12
N LEU A 244 20.93 1.46 -6.75
CA LEU A 244 21.42 2.16 -5.57
C LEU A 244 20.91 1.50 -4.27
N LEU A 245 19.61 1.21 -4.22
CA LEU A 245 18.91 0.67 -3.05
C LEU A 245 19.32 -0.77 -2.76
N ARG A 246 19.62 -1.57 -3.79
CA ARG A 246 20.23 -2.90 -3.62
C ARG A 246 21.52 -2.85 -2.81
N LYS A 247 22.28 -1.76 -2.90
CA LYS A 247 23.54 -1.54 -2.16
C LYS A 247 23.34 -0.78 -0.84
N SER A 248 22.09 -0.48 -0.48
CA SER A 248 21.75 0.38 0.66
C SER A 248 20.77 -0.26 1.65
N ARG A 249 20.74 -1.59 1.67
CA ARG A 249 19.85 -2.40 2.53
C ARG A 249 20.18 -2.32 4.02
N ASP A 250 21.35 -1.79 4.37
CA ASP A 250 21.74 -1.47 5.76
C ASP A 250 20.85 -0.40 6.40
N VAL A 251 20.27 0.49 5.59
CA VAL A 251 19.46 1.62 6.09
C VAL A 251 18.08 1.71 5.45
N ALA A 252 17.93 1.25 4.21
CA ALA A 252 16.72 1.46 3.42
C ALA A 252 16.01 0.16 3.03
N THR A 253 14.69 0.24 3.07
CA THR A 253 13.77 -0.72 2.45
C THR A 253 13.04 -0.06 1.29
N VAL A 254 12.46 -0.86 0.41
CA VAL A 254 11.94 -0.37 -0.88
C VAL A 254 10.50 -0.78 -1.11
N GLU A 255 9.69 0.14 -1.60
CA GLU A 255 8.34 -0.12 -2.08
C GLU A 255 8.25 0.06 -3.61
N CYS A 256 7.46 -0.78 -4.26
CA CYS A 256 7.00 -0.56 -5.64
C CYS A 256 5.47 -0.63 -5.66
N THR A 257 4.85 -0.22 -6.77
CA THR A 257 3.39 -0.27 -6.90
C THR A 257 2.95 -1.11 -8.10
N PRO A 258 1.75 -1.73 -8.08
CA PRO A 258 1.24 -2.54 -9.19
C PRO A 258 1.21 -1.78 -10.52
N GLN A 259 0.87 -0.49 -10.51
CA GLN A 259 0.85 0.36 -11.70
C GLN A 259 2.23 0.59 -12.31
N HIS A 260 3.28 0.81 -11.50
CA HIS A 260 4.66 0.92 -12.01
C HIS A 260 5.20 -0.42 -12.54
N LEU A 261 4.70 -1.55 -12.04
CA LEU A 261 5.05 -2.90 -12.51
C LEU A 261 4.28 -3.31 -13.77
N THR A 262 3.18 -2.62 -14.11
CA THR A 262 2.25 -3.04 -15.16
C THR A 262 2.24 -2.08 -16.34
N LEU A 263 2.07 -0.78 -16.08
CA LEU A 263 2.00 0.26 -17.10
C LEU A 263 3.41 0.62 -17.60
N VAL A 264 3.50 1.09 -18.85
CA VAL A 264 4.74 1.49 -19.53
C VAL A 264 4.50 2.76 -20.32
N ALA A 265 5.43 3.71 -20.20
CA ALA A 265 5.50 4.87 -21.09
C ALA A 265 6.21 4.50 -22.41
N PRO A 266 5.81 5.08 -23.56
CA PRO A 266 4.76 6.10 -23.71
C PRO A 266 3.33 5.52 -23.74
N ASP A 267 3.16 4.23 -24.01
CA ASP A 267 1.87 3.58 -24.29
C ASP A 267 0.76 3.93 -23.29
N CYS A 268 1.06 3.97 -21.98
CA CYS A 268 0.06 4.30 -20.97
C CYS A 268 -0.43 5.75 -21.06
N TYR A 269 0.42 6.69 -21.48
CA TYR A 269 0.03 8.09 -21.69
C TYR A 269 -0.79 8.26 -22.96
N ASP A 270 -0.49 7.48 -24.01
CA ASP A 270 -1.30 7.48 -25.23
C ASP A 270 -2.70 6.89 -24.99
N GLN A 271 -2.79 5.84 -24.16
CA GLN A 271 -4.05 5.14 -23.89
C GLN A 271 -4.90 5.80 -22.81
N LEU A 272 -4.29 6.26 -21.71
CA LEU A 272 -5.00 6.76 -20.53
C LEU A 272 -4.89 8.29 -20.37
N GLY A 273 -4.00 8.95 -21.11
CA GLY A 273 -3.78 10.38 -20.97
C GLY A 273 -3.45 10.78 -19.54
N THR A 274 -4.18 11.77 -19.02
CA THR A 274 -4.01 12.28 -17.65
C THR A 274 -4.36 11.23 -16.59
N TYR A 275 -5.11 10.17 -16.91
CA TYR A 275 -5.39 9.07 -15.99
C TYR A 275 -4.14 8.20 -15.70
N ALA A 276 -3.09 8.27 -16.54
CA ALA A 276 -1.76 7.71 -16.26
C ALA A 276 -0.84 8.66 -15.46
N GLN A 277 -1.28 9.88 -15.15
CA GLN A 277 -0.48 10.85 -14.40
C GLN A 277 -0.46 10.52 -12.90
N MET A 278 0.72 10.19 -12.38
CA MET A 278 1.01 10.03 -10.95
C MET A 278 2.45 10.47 -10.61
N ASN A 279 2.79 10.55 -9.32
CA ASN A 279 4.10 10.98 -8.83
C ASN A 279 4.71 9.92 -7.91
N PRO A 280 5.92 9.40 -8.19
CA PRO A 280 6.70 9.63 -9.41
C PRO A 280 6.00 9.01 -10.64
N PRO A 281 6.36 9.40 -11.87
CA PRO A 281 5.61 9.03 -13.07
C PRO A 281 5.89 7.58 -13.53
N ILE A 282 4.93 7.02 -14.29
CA ILE A 282 5.16 5.77 -15.04
C ILE A 282 6.32 5.99 -16.03
N ARG A 283 7.22 5.01 -16.09
CA ARG A 283 8.46 5.07 -16.87
C ARG A 283 8.42 4.12 -18.06
N ASP A 284 9.46 4.21 -18.88
CA ASP A 284 9.64 3.30 -20.01
C ASP A 284 9.91 1.85 -19.58
N GLU A 285 9.98 0.97 -20.58
CA GLU A 285 10.18 -0.47 -20.38
C GLU A 285 11.50 -0.81 -19.67
N LYS A 286 12.57 -0.03 -19.89
CA LYS A 286 13.87 -0.26 -19.23
C LYS A 286 13.69 -0.15 -17.72
N HIS A 287 12.97 0.88 -17.26
CA HIS A 287 12.74 1.09 -15.84
C HIS A 287 11.77 0.06 -15.27
N ARG A 288 10.67 -0.29 -15.96
CA ARG A 288 9.76 -1.37 -15.54
C ARG A 288 10.50 -2.71 -15.36
N GLN A 289 11.38 -3.07 -16.29
CA GLN A 289 12.23 -4.26 -16.17
C GLN A 289 13.19 -4.17 -14.98
N GLY A 290 13.73 -2.99 -14.69
CA GLY A 290 14.52 -2.74 -13.49
C GLY A 290 13.77 -3.00 -12.20
N LEU A 291 12.52 -2.55 -12.11
CA LEU A 291 11.64 -2.83 -10.96
C LEU A 291 11.38 -4.33 -10.82
N TRP A 292 11.04 -5.03 -11.90
CA TRP A 292 10.86 -6.49 -11.87
C TRP A 292 12.11 -7.24 -11.44
N ARG A 293 13.31 -6.81 -11.85
CA ARG A 293 14.57 -7.38 -11.34
C ARG A 293 14.69 -7.17 -9.83
N GLY A 294 14.36 -5.98 -9.33
CA GLY A 294 14.34 -5.69 -7.89
C GLY A 294 13.31 -6.50 -7.11
N ILE A 295 12.16 -6.80 -7.71
CA ILE A 295 11.14 -7.69 -7.14
C ILE A 295 11.71 -9.11 -7.00
N LEU A 296 12.34 -9.63 -8.05
CA LEU A 296 12.81 -11.01 -8.14
C LEU A 296 14.08 -11.27 -7.30
N ASP A 297 14.97 -10.29 -7.18
CA ASP A 297 16.23 -10.44 -6.43
C ASP A 297 16.13 -10.08 -4.93
N GLY A 298 14.93 -9.70 -4.46
CA GLY A 298 14.68 -9.33 -3.07
C GLY A 298 15.03 -7.89 -2.72
N THR A 299 15.42 -7.05 -3.68
CA THR A 299 15.67 -5.60 -3.46
C THR A 299 14.42 -4.87 -2.98
N VAL A 300 13.28 -5.15 -3.62
CA VAL A 300 11.97 -4.59 -3.22
C VAL A 300 11.46 -5.33 -1.99
N ASP A 301 10.97 -4.62 -0.99
CA ASP A 301 10.44 -5.25 0.23
C ASP A 301 8.92 -5.31 0.26
N VAL A 302 8.26 -4.33 -0.36
CA VAL A 302 6.81 -4.13 -0.24
C VAL A 302 6.20 -3.77 -1.60
N ILE A 303 4.98 -4.24 -1.83
CA ILE A 303 4.08 -3.68 -2.85
C ILE A 303 2.92 -2.97 -2.14
N GLY A 304 2.88 -1.65 -2.25
CA GLY A 304 1.76 -0.80 -1.84
C GLY A 304 1.00 -0.27 -3.06
N SER A 305 -0.28 0.08 -2.92
CA SER A 305 -1.05 0.55 -4.08
C SER A 305 -0.78 2.00 -4.44
N ASP A 306 -0.38 2.82 -3.47
CA ASP A 306 -0.42 4.28 -3.58
C ASP A 306 -1.79 4.77 -4.05
N HIS A 307 -2.85 4.18 -3.48
CA HIS A 307 -4.23 4.55 -3.82
C HIS A 307 -4.45 6.03 -3.51
N ALA A 308 -4.49 6.83 -4.57
CA ALA A 308 -4.57 8.28 -4.55
C ALA A 308 -5.66 8.75 -5.52
N PRO A 309 -6.94 8.53 -5.18
CA PRO A 309 -8.08 8.82 -6.05
C PRO A 309 -8.26 10.32 -6.26
N HIS A 310 -8.75 10.65 -7.44
CA HIS A 310 -9.20 11.97 -7.86
C HIS A 310 -10.46 11.80 -8.70
N THR A 311 -11.35 12.77 -8.69
CA THR A 311 -12.56 12.69 -9.52
C THR A 311 -12.22 12.70 -11.00
N ARG A 312 -13.07 12.12 -11.85
CA ARG A 312 -12.92 12.22 -13.31
C ARG A 312 -12.86 13.68 -13.78
N ALA A 313 -13.69 14.54 -13.21
CA ALA A 313 -13.70 15.97 -13.51
C ALA A 313 -12.33 16.63 -13.28
N GLU A 314 -11.64 16.31 -12.17
CA GLU A 314 -10.29 16.81 -11.93
C GLU A 314 -9.27 16.24 -12.93
N LYS A 315 -9.36 14.94 -13.25
CA LYS A 315 -8.46 14.30 -14.24
C LYS A 315 -8.69 14.85 -15.66
N ASP A 316 -9.91 15.24 -15.98
CA ASP A 316 -10.32 15.75 -17.30
C ASP A 316 -9.94 17.23 -17.52
N MET A 317 -9.36 17.93 -16.51
CA MET A 317 -8.87 19.31 -16.66
C MET A 317 -7.66 19.45 -17.61
N GLY A 318 -7.08 18.32 -18.07
CA GLY A 318 -5.95 18.29 -18.99
C GLY A 318 -4.61 18.60 -18.30
N TYR A 319 -3.51 18.19 -18.92
CA TYR A 319 -2.17 18.50 -18.42
C TYR A 319 -1.85 19.99 -18.67
N PRO A 320 -1.26 20.73 -17.71
CA PRO A 320 -0.74 20.28 -16.42
C PRO A 320 -1.68 20.55 -15.21
N ASN A 321 -2.97 20.78 -15.47
CA ASN A 321 -3.98 21.12 -14.46
C ASN A 321 -4.61 19.88 -13.80
N SER A 322 -4.57 18.72 -14.45
CA SER A 322 -4.98 17.45 -13.86
C SER A 322 -4.06 17.05 -12.71
N PRO A 323 -4.62 16.56 -11.58
CA PRO A 323 -3.82 16.14 -10.45
C PRO A 323 -3.15 14.78 -10.70
N SER A 324 -2.06 14.53 -9.96
CA SER A 324 -1.30 13.28 -10.00
C SER A 324 -1.82 12.32 -8.94
N GLY A 325 -2.13 11.08 -9.35
CA GLY A 325 -2.67 10.04 -8.48
C GLY A 325 -3.61 9.09 -9.23
N MET A 326 -3.65 7.84 -8.79
CA MET A 326 -4.53 6.79 -9.31
C MET A 326 -5.19 6.01 -8.17
N PRO A 327 -6.44 5.58 -8.30
CA PRO A 327 -7.01 4.58 -7.41
C PRO A 327 -6.35 3.21 -7.66
N GLY A 328 -5.89 2.54 -6.59
CA GLY A 328 -5.21 1.25 -6.69
C GLY A 328 -5.58 0.17 -5.66
N VAL A 329 -6.09 0.54 -4.47
CA VAL A 329 -6.25 -0.38 -3.31
C VAL A 329 -7.05 -1.63 -3.66
N GLN A 330 -8.20 -1.47 -4.34
CA GLN A 330 -9.06 -2.59 -4.72
C GLN A 330 -8.45 -3.48 -5.80
N THR A 331 -7.64 -2.91 -6.69
CA THR A 331 -7.01 -3.64 -7.81
C THR A 331 -5.63 -4.21 -7.46
N LEU A 332 -5.09 -3.93 -6.26
CA LEU A 332 -3.74 -4.32 -5.88
C LEU A 332 -3.53 -5.83 -6.04
N LEU A 333 -4.32 -6.64 -5.35
CA LEU A 333 -4.14 -8.08 -5.39
C LEU A 333 -4.52 -8.68 -6.75
N PRO A 334 -5.66 -8.34 -7.39
CA PRO A 334 -6.01 -8.88 -8.71
C PRO A 334 -4.94 -8.65 -9.79
N ILE A 335 -4.33 -7.46 -9.85
CA ILE A 335 -3.26 -7.17 -10.81
C ILE A 335 -2.01 -7.98 -10.50
N MET A 336 -1.66 -8.14 -9.22
CA MET A 336 -0.49 -8.93 -8.86
C MET A 336 -0.71 -10.44 -9.06
N LEU A 337 -1.92 -10.94 -8.84
CA LEU A 337 -2.30 -12.32 -9.15
C LEU A 337 -2.25 -12.61 -10.66
N ASP A 338 -2.59 -11.63 -11.50
CA ASP A 338 -2.43 -11.73 -12.96
C ASP A 338 -0.96 -11.93 -13.33
N HIS A 339 -0.05 -11.17 -12.69
CA HIS A 339 1.39 -11.36 -12.88
C HIS A 339 1.90 -12.72 -12.36
N VAL A 340 1.33 -13.24 -11.27
CA VAL A 340 1.61 -14.60 -10.80
C VAL A 340 1.18 -15.63 -11.84
N ASN A 341 -0.05 -15.53 -12.35
CA ASN A 341 -0.57 -16.42 -13.39
C ASN A 341 0.20 -16.31 -14.71
N ALA A 342 0.80 -15.15 -15.00
CA ALA A 342 1.69 -14.93 -16.13
C ALA A 342 3.13 -15.43 -15.89
N GLY A 343 3.43 -16.02 -14.72
CA GLY A 343 4.74 -16.58 -14.38
C GLY A 343 5.81 -15.54 -14.02
N ARG A 344 5.43 -14.28 -13.80
CA ARG A 344 6.37 -13.18 -13.46
C ARG A 344 6.70 -13.10 -11.98
N LEU A 345 5.81 -13.62 -11.12
CA LEU A 345 5.91 -13.55 -9.67
C LEU A 345 5.48 -14.89 -9.07
N SER A 346 6.18 -15.37 -8.03
CA SER A 346 5.74 -16.55 -7.30
C SER A 346 4.75 -16.17 -6.19
N LEU A 347 3.87 -17.11 -5.81
CA LEU A 347 2.91 -16.91 -4.72
C LEU A 347 3.59 -16.56 -3.39
N LYS A 348 4.67 -17.27 -3.04
CA LYS A 348 5.45 -16.98 -1.81
C LYS A 348 6.00 -15.55 -1.82
N ARG A 349 6.52 -15.11 -2.97
CA ARG A 349 7.07 -13.77 -3.11
C ARG A 349 5.98 -12.69 -3.09
N LEU A 350 4.80 -12.97 -3.65
CA LEU A 350 3.63 -12.09 -3.52
C LEU A 350 3.25 -11.91 -2.04
N VAL A 351 3.03 -13.00 -1.31
CA VAL A 351 2.73 -12.96 0.14
C VAL A 351 3.82 -12.23 0.93
N GLU A 352 5.09 -12.40 0.55
CA GLU A 352 6.16 -11.65 1.18
C GLU A 352 6.02 -10.14 0.97
N LEU A 353 5.74 -9.72 -0.26
CA LEU A 353 5.65 -8.30 -0.64
C LEU A 353 4.39 -7.60 -0.13
N THR A 354 3.29 -8.32 0.07
CA THR A 354 1.98 -7.73 0.39
C THR A 354 1.48 -8.05 1.79
N SER A 355 2.15 -8.92 2.53
CA SER A 355 1.74 -9.29 3.90
C SER A 355 2.92 -9.26 4.88
N THR A 356 3.85 -10.22 4.82
CA THR A 356 4.93 -10.29 5.83
C THR A 356 5.90 -9.12 5.74
N GLY A 357 6.16 -8.60 4.54
CA GLY A 357 7.04 -7.47 4.24
C GLY A 357 6.58 -6.18 4.92
N PRO A 358 5.37 -5.66 4.61
CA PRO A 358 4.86 -4.47 5.28
C PRO A 358 4.71 -4.68 6.80
N ALA A 359 4.27 -5.85 7.26
CA ALA A 359 4.18 -6.13 8.70
C ALA A 359 5.55 -6.04 9.39
N ARG A 360 6.60 -6.65 8.81
CA ARG A 360 7.98 -6.60 9.31
C ARG A 360 8.56 -5.19 9.30
N ILE A 361 8.35 -4.43 8.22
CA ILE A 361 8.99 -3.13 8.01
C ILE A 361 8.50 -2.07 8.99
N TYR A 362 7.21 -2.11 9.30
CA TYR A 362 6.56 -1.16 10.19
C TYR A 362 6.33 -1.71 11.60
N GLY A 363 6.63 -3.00 11.84
CA GLY A 363 6.42 -3.63 13.14
C GLY A 363 4.94 -3.83 13.49
N ALA A 364 4.08 -4.08 12.49
CA ALA A 364 2.65 -4.31 12.71
C ALA A 364 2.45 -5.62 13.51
N ALA A 365 2.05 -5.49 14.77
CA ALA A 365 1.97 -6.61 15.69
C ALA A 365 0.86 -7.58 15.27
N LEU A 366 1.18 -8.88 15.26
CA LEU A 366 0.23 -9.98 15.00
C LEU A 366 -0.42 -9.98 13.61
N LYS A 367 0.12 -9.20 12.65
CA LYS A 367 -0.38 -9.12 11.27
C LYS A 367 0.55 -9.83 10.28
N GLY A 368 0.01 -10.13 9.10
CA GLY A 368 0.80 -10.48 7.91
C GLY A 368 1.34 -11.92 7.86
N GLU A 369 1.04 -12.78 8.85
CA GLU A 369 1.44 -14.20 8.86
C GLU A 369 0.26 -15.11 9.21
N ILE A 370 0.21 -16.29 8.57
CA ILE A 370 -0.66 -17.40 9.02
C ILE A 370 0.10 -18.18 10.10
N LYS A 371 -0.10 -17.80 11.36
CA LYS A 371 0.65 -18.35 12.50
C LYS A 371 -0.21 -18.38 13.76
N VAL A 372 -0.06 -19.43 14.57
CA VAL A 372 -0.75 -19.52 15.86
C VAL A 372 -0.42 -18.31 16.73
N GLY A 373 -1.46 -17.68 17.27
CA GLY A 373 -1.40 -16.46 18.08
C GLY A 373 -1.56 -15.15 17.30
N TYR A 374 -1.48 -15.18 15.96
CA TYR A 374 -1.70 -14.00 15.11
C TYR A 374 -3.19 -13.76 14.89
N ASP A 375 -3.52 -12.53 14.48
CA ASP A 375 -4.89 -12.21 14.10
C ASP A 375 -5.30 -13.08 12.90
N ALA A 376 -6.55 -13.54 12.91
CA ALA A 376 -7.11 -14.34 11.83
C ALA A 376 -7.53 -13.45 10.64
N ASP A 377 -6.58 -12.68 10.13
CA ASP A 377 -6.70 -11.89 8.92
C ASP A 377 -6.23 -12.74 7.74
N LEU A 378 -7.16 -13.10 6.86
CA LEU A 378 -6.92 -14.05 5.78
C LEU A 378 -7.58 -13.57 4.49
N THR A 379 -6.92 -13.83 3.36
CA THR A 379 -7.48 -13.58 2.03
C THR A 379 -7.57 -14.89 1.27
N LEU A 380 -8.79 -15.27 0.86
CA LEU A 380 -9.04 -16.48 0.09
C LEU A 380 -9.03 -16.13 -1.40
N VAL A 381 -8.26 -16.89 -2.18
CA VAL A 381 -7.98 -16.61 -3.58
C VAL A 381 -8.30 -17.83 -4.43
N ASP A 382 -9.09 -17.63 -5.48
CA ASP A 382 -9.19 -18.56 -6.59
C ASP A 382 -8.16 -18.15 -7.66
N LEU A 383 -7.08 -18.92 -7.81
CA LEU A 383 -6.04 -18.64 -8.81
C LEU A 383 -6.46 -18.96 -10.25
N GLY A 384 -7.50 -19.79 -10.41
CA GLY A 384 -8.04 -20.20 -11.70
C GLY A 384 -9.07 -19.22 -12.25
N LEU A 385 -9.75 -18.48 -11.38
CA LEU A 385 -10.82 -17.55 -11.77
C LEU A 385 -10.29 -16.47 -12.70
N LYS A 386 -10.97 -16.31 -13.85
CA LYS A 386 -10.78 -15.17 -14.75
C LYS A 386 -11.90 -14.18 -14.48
N HIS A 387 -11.54 -12.94 -14.24
CA HIS A 387 -12.50 -11.89 -13.94
C HIS A 387 -12.11 -10.59 -14.65
N THR A 388 -13.09 -9.76 -15.00
CA THR A 388 -12.85 -8.47 -15.64
C THR A 388 -13.07 -7.36 -14.62
N ILE A 389 -12.09 -6.48 -14.48
CA ILE A 389 -12.19 -5.30 -13.61
C ILE A 389 -13.24 -4.36 -14.24
N SER A 390 -14.47 -4.47 -13.76
CA SER A 390 -15.61 -3.72 -14.29
C SER A 390 -15.93 -2.50 -13.43
N LYS A 391 -16.64 -1.53 -14.02
CA LYS A 391 -17.06 -0.32 -13.31
C LYS A 391 -17.93 -0.63 -12.09
N ASN A 392 -18.81 -1.63 -12.19
CA ASN A 392 -19.77 -1.98 -11.14
C ASN A 392 -19.11 -2.65 -9.92
N TRP A 393 -17.91 -3.20 -10.10
CA TRP A 393 -17.14 -3.78 -9.01
C TRP A 393 -16.41 -2.71 -8.19
N LEU A 394 -16.09 -1.55 -8.79
CA LEU A 394 -15.32 -0.50 -8.11
C LEU A 394 -16.14 0.15 -6.98
N ALA A 395 -15.62 0.10 -5.76
CA ALA A 395 -16.22 0.75 -4.59
C ALA A 395 -15.60 2.13 -4.26
N SER A 396 -14.42 2.43 -4.83
CA SER A 396 -13.81 3.76 -4.70
C SER A 396 -14.74 4.84 -5.25
N LYS A 397 -14.94 5.92 -4.50
CA LYS A 397 -15.89 6.99 -4.79
C LYS A 397 -15.61 7.71 -6.10
N CYS A 398 -14.34 7.72 -6.54
CA CYS A 398 -13.96 8.31 -7.83
C CYS A 398 -14.52 7.55 -9.03
N GLY A 399 -14.90 6.28 -8.87
CA GLY A 399 -15.63 5.50 -9.88
C GLY A 399 -14.86 5.16 -11.16
N TRP A 400 -13.52 5.16 -11.10
CA TRP A 400 -12.66 4.75 -12.23
C TRP A 400 -11.44 3.96 -11.74
N SER A 401 -10.75 3.28 -12.65
CA SER A 401 -9.49 2.57 -12.40
C SER A 401 -8.59 2.66 -13.64
N PRO A 402 -7.25 2.73 -13.50
CA PRO A 402 -6.33 2.61 -14.64
C PRO A 402 -6.37 1.21 -15.29
N PHE A 403 -7.03 0.24 -14.66
CA PHE A 403 -7.15 -1.14 -15.13
C PHE A 403 -8.59 -1.52 -15.50
N LEU A 404 -9.47 -0.53 -15.69
CA LEU A 404 -10.85 -0.78 -16.12
C LEU A 404 -10.87 -1.62 -17.42
N ASP A 405 -11.81 -2.55 -17.50
CA ASP A 405 -12.03 -3.50 -18.61
C ASP A 405 -10.88 -4.49 -18.86
N LYS A 406 -9.83 -4.49 -18.02
CA LYS A 406 -8.79 -5.52 -18.05
C LYS A 406 -9.34 -6.82 -17.48
N THR A 407 -9.28 -7.89 -18.27
CA THR A 407 -9.46 -9.26 -17.78
C THR A 407 -8.16 -9.74 -17.13
N VAL A 408 -8.26 -10.17 -15.88
CA VAL A 408 -7.15 -10.73 -15.08
C VAL A 408 -7.42 -12.18 -14.73
N LYS A 409 -6.37 -12.93 -14.38
CA LYS A 409 -6.49 -14.28 -13.84
C LYS A 409 -5.96 -14.37 -12.41
N GLY A 410 -6.77 -14.95 -11.54
CA GLY A 410 -6.59 -14.98 -10.09
C GLY A 410 -7.41 -13.87 -9.43
N TRP A 411 -8.23 -14.22 -8.44
CA TRP A 411 -9.17 -13.29 -7.83
C TRP A 411 -9.35 -13.54 -6.32
N PRO A 412 -9.40 -12.48 -5.48
CA PRO A 412 -9.83 -12.61 -4.10
C PRO A 412 -11.33 -12.92 -4.04
N VAL A 413 -11.69 -14.08 -3.50
CA VAL A 413 -13.10 -14.52 -3.36
C VAL A 413 -13.62 -14.34 -1.94
N ALA A 414 -12.74 -14.14 -0.96
CA ALA A 414 -13.14 -13.77 0.39
C ALA A 414 -12.04 -12.98 1.13
N THR A 415 -12.48 -12.06 1.98
CA THR A 415 -11.63 -11.32 2.93
C THR A 415 -12.15 -11.56 4.34
N ILE A 416 -11.29 -12.12 5.19
CA ILE A 416 -11.57 -12.43 6.58
C ILE A 416 -10.72 -11.51 7.45
N LEU A 417 -11.35 -10.82 8.39
CA LEU A 417 -10.70 -9.90 9.32
C LEU A 417 -10.96 -10.36 10.75
N ARG A 418 -9.91 -10.73 11.49
CA ARG A 418 -9.99 -11.35 12.81
C ARG A 418 -11.07 -12.44 12.89
N GLY A 419 -11.08 -13.33 11.92
CA GLY A 419 -12.00 -14.47 11.88
C GLY A 419 -13.41 -14.17 11.37
N GLU A 420 -13.77 -12.90 11.16
CA GLU A 420 -15.07 -12.51 10.60
C GLU A 420 -14.97 -12.34 9.09
N THR A 421 -15.89 -12.93 8.33
CA THR A 421 -15.93 -12.75 6.86
C THR A 421 -16.53 -11.38 6.55
N ILE A 422 -15.72 -10.47 5.99
CA ILE A 422 -16.12 -9.10 5.65
C ILE A 422 -16.45 -8.93 4.17
N MET A 423 -15.86 -9.78 3.33
CA MET A 423 -16.19 -9.85 1.91
C MET A 423 -16.27 -11.30 1.48
N ARG A 424 -17.25 -11.62 0.65
CA ARG A 424 -17.32 -12.88 -0.08
C ARG A 424 -17.95 -12.68 -1.45
N ASP A 425 -17.35 -13.30 -2.46
CA ASP A 425 -17.85 -13.32 -3.84
C ASP A 425 -18.22 -11.91 -4.35
N ASP A 426 -17.31 -10.94 -4.13
CA ASP A 426 -17.45 -9.51 -4.48
C ASP A 426 -18.53 -8.73 -3.71
N GLU A 427 -19.13 -9.30 -2.66
CA GLU A 427 -20.11 -8.64 -1.81
C GLU A 427 -19.56 -8.35 -0.41
N ILE A 428 -19.85 -7.15 0.12
CA ILE A 428 -19.58 -6.79 1.51
C ILE A 428 -20.55 -7.52 2.42
N ILE A 429 -20.02 -8.10 3.50
CA ILE A 429 -20.79 -8.77 4.54
C ILE A 429 -20.61 -8.00 5.85
N GLY A 430 -21.74 -7.67 6.47
CA GLY A 430 -21.78 -7.03 7.78
C GLY A 430 -21.40 -5.55 7.79
N ASP A 431 -21.19 -5.06 9.00
CA ASP A 431 -20.85 -3.67 9.29
C ASP A 431 -19.33 -3.46 9.39
N PRO A 432 -18.84 -2.21 9.35
CA PRO A 432 -17.42 -1.94 9.54
C PRO A 432 -16.95 -2.37 10.95
N ILE A 433 -15.91 -3.21 11.03
CA ILE A 433 -15.34 -3.68 12.30
C ILE A 433 -13.86 -3.32 12.50
N GLY A 434 -13.26 -2.59 11.55
CA GLY A 434 -11.84 -2.27 11.50
C GLY A 434 -11.33 -1.58 12.77
N LYS A 435 -10.08 -1.89 13.15
CA LYS A 435 -9.41 -1.35 14.33
C LYS A 435 -8.04 -0.78 13.98
N ALA A 436 -7.60 0.17 14.81
CA ALA A 436 -6.24 0.68 14.73
C ALA A 436 -5.22 -0.43 15.06
N VAL A 437 -4.21 -0.58 14.21
CA VAL A 437 -3.13 -1.55 14.38
C VAL A 437 -2.17 -1.12 15.49
N THR A 438 -1.68 -2.09 16.26
CA THR A 438 -0.59 -1.86 17.20
C THR A 438 0.76 -2.05 16.51
N PHE A 439 1.69 -1.12 16.72
CA PHE A 439 3.04 -1.18 16.15
C PHE A 439 4.09 -1.35 17.24
N GLN A 440 5.01 -2.28 17.04
CA GLN A 440 6.15 -2.54 17.92
C GLN A 440 7.21 -1.44 17.76
N ASP A 441 7.82 -1.03 18.86
CA ASP A 441 8.98 -0.15 18.79
C ASP A 441 10.22 -0.92 18.29
N PRO A 442 11.06 -0.29 17.43
CA PRO A 442 12.27 -0.89 16.87
C PRO A 442 13.40 -1.10 17.88
#